data_AF-A0A2N2THE5-F1
#
_entry.id   AF-A0A2N2THE5-F1
#
_cell.length_a   1.000
_cell.length_b   1.000
_cell.length_c   1.000
_cell.angle_alpha   90.00
_cell.angle_beta   90.00
_cell.angle_gamma   90.00
#
_symmetry.space_group_name_H-M   'P 1'
#
loop_
_entity.id
_entity.type
_entity.pdbx_description
1 polymer ?
#
loop_
_entity_poly.entity_id
_entity_poly.type
_entity_poly.pdbx_seq_one_letter_code
_entity_poly.pdbx_strand_id
1 'polypeptide(L)' 'MISNTVAVKEPLAPQILSKAGVPLDEALWFNRLPSALKVYALRVPRGEAILKRVREFTQQAMPQQGMSSAL' A
#
# COMPACT_ATOMS: atom_id res chain seq x y z
N MET A 1 -3.69 -0.10 -27.58
CA MET A 1 -4.22 0.45 -26.33
C MET A 1 -4.66 -0.70 -25.44
N ILE A 2 -3.89 -1.05 -24.43
CA ILE A 2 -4.38 -1.85 -23.30
C ILE A 2 -3.59 -1.36 -22.08
N SER A 3 -4.14 -0.33 -21.46
CA SER A 3 -3.73 0.12 -20.15
C SER A 3 -4.10 -1.00 -19.17
N ASN A 4 -3.18 -1.93 -18.91
CA ASN A 4 -3.32 -2.84 -17.78
C ASN A 4 -2.98 -2.04 -16.52
N THR A 5 -3.92 -1.16 -16.16
CA THR A 5 -4.05 -0.63 -14.81
C THR A 5 -4.24 -1.83 -13.91
N VAL A 6 -3.15 -2.35 -13.34
CA VAL A 6 -3.26 -3.03 -12.05
C VAL A 6 -3.60 -1.92 -11.06
N ALA A 7 -4.84 -1.44 -11.14
CA ALA A 7 -5.46 -0.66 -10.11
C ALA A 7 -5.41 -1.59 -8.92
N VAL A 8 -4.45 -1.35 -8.03
CA VAL A 8 -4.38 -2.01 -6.74
C VAL A 8 -5.65 -1.58 -6.04
N LYS A 9 -6.73 -2.36 -6.25
CA LYS A 9 -8.10 -2.02 -5.88
C LYS A 9 -8.19 -1.82 -4.36
N GLU A 10 -7.28 -2.47 -3.63
CA GLU A 10 -7.11 -2.39 -2.19
C GLU A 10 -5.61 -2.42 -1.83
N PRO A 11 -4.92 -1.26 -1.72
CA PRO A 11 -3.49 -1.19 -1.38
C PRO A 11 -3.17 -1.72 0.02
N LEU A 12 -4.18 -1.92 0.85
CA LEU A 12 -4.08 -2.46 2.21
C LEU A 12 -4.60 -3.91 2.30
N ALA A 13 -4.79 -4.59 1.17
CA ALA A 13 -5.14 -6.00 1.16
C ALA A 13 -4.00 -6.85 1.76
N PRO A 14 -4.29 -7.95 2.47
CA PRO A 14 -3.27 -8.79 3.13
C PRO A 14 -2.15 -9.25 2.19
N GLN A 15 -2.50 -9.56 0.95
CA GLN A 15 -1.55 -9.94 -0.10
C GLN A 15 -0.59 -8.80 -0.50
N ILE A 16 -1.04 -7.54 -0.49
CA ILE A 16 -0.20 -6.38 -0.78
C ILE A 16 0.67 -6.04 0.42
N LEU A 17 0.13 -6.12 1.64
CA LEU A 17 0.91 -5.94 2.87
C LEU A 17 2.07 -6.93 2.95
N SER A 18 1.82 -8.21 2.62
CA SER A 18 2.85 -9.24 2.57
C SER A 18 3.93 -8.92 1.52
N LYS A 19 3.53 -8.53 0.30
CA LYS A 19 4.47 -8.14 -0.77
C LYS A 19 5.25 -6.85 -0.46
N ALA A 20 4.67 -5.93 0.30
CA ALA A 20 5.30 -4.70 0.76
C ALA A 20 6.28 -4.92 1.93
N GLY A 21 6.48 -6.16 2.38
CA GLY A 21 7.38 -6.46 3.50
C GLY A 21 6.82 -6.01 4.86
N VAL A 22 5.50 -5.85 4.98
CA VAL A 22 4.87 -5.57 6.27
C VAL A 22 4.97 -6.83 7.15
N PRO A 23 5.44 -6.72 8.40
CA PRO A 23 5.50 -7.86 9.32
C PRO A 23 4.13 -8.52 9.46
N LEU A 24 4.10 -9.86 9.53
CA LEU A 24 2.85 -10.61 9.65
C LEU A 24 2.00 -10.16 10.84
N ASP A 25 2.65 -9.84 11.97
CA ASP A 25 1.98 -9.33 13.16
C ASP A 25 1.26 -7.98 12.93
N GLU A 26 1.90 -7.05 12.21
CA GLU A 26 1.31 -5.76 11.83
C GLU A 26 0.16 -5.93 10.82
N ALA A 27 0.33 -6.82 9.84
CA ALA A 27 -0.70 -7.11 8.85
C ALA A 27 -1.93 -7.77 9.49
N LEU A 28 -1.74 -8.72 10.41
CA LEU A 28 -2.83 -9.38 11.14
C LEU A 28 -3.55 -8.41 12.07
N TRP A 29 -2.80 -7.58 12.80
CA TRP A 29 -3.38 -6.52 13.62
C TRP A 29 -4.29 -5.61 12.81
N PHE A 30 -3.82 -5.11 11.66
CA PHE A 30 -4.60 -4.21 10.82
C PHE A 30 -5.82 -4.91 10.18
N ASN A 31 -5.68 -6.17 9.78
CA ASN A 31 -6.78 -6.93 9.17
C ASN A 31 -7.90 -7.26 10.16
N ARG A 32 -7.55 -7.50 11.44
CA ARG A 32 -8.52 -7.76 12.52
C ARG A 32 -9.36 -6.55 12.91
N LEU A 33 -8.98 -5.35 12.50
CA LEU A 33 -9.74 -4.15 12.82
C LEU A 33 -11.01 -4.05 11.96
N PRO A 34 -12.15 -3.62 12.55
CA PRO A 34 -13.33 -3.29 11.77
C PRO A 34 -13.06 -2.10 10.85
N SER A 35 -13.72 -2.07 9.69
CA SER A 35 -13.48 -1.07 8.63
C SER A 35 -13.56 0.38 9.13
N ALA A 36 -14.45 0.67 10.08
CA ALA A 36 -14.60 1.98 10.69
C ALA A 36 -13.34 2.44 11.47
N LEU A 37 -12.58 1.50 12.04
CA LEU A 37 -11.37 1.78 12.81
C LEU A 37 -10.10 1.73 11.97
N LYS A 38 -10.13 1.10 10.78
CA LYS A 38 -8.96 1.01 9.90
C LYS A 38 -8.38 2.39 9.56
N VAL A 39 -9.23 3.37 9.28
CA VAL A 39 -8.79 4.75 8.96
C VAL A 39 -8.06 5.39 10.14
N TYR A 40 -8.54 5.18 11.37
CA TYR A 40 -7.88 5.68 12.58
C TYR A 40 -6.60 4.93 12.89
N ALA A 41 -6.57 3.62 12.64
CA ALA A 41 -5.40 2.79 12.85
C ALA A 41 -4.23 3.17 11.93
N LEU A 42 -4.50 3.72 10.74
CA LEU A 42 -3.45 4.26 9.86
C LEU A 42 -2.82 5.56 10.39
N ARG A 43 -3.39 6.19 11.43
CA ARG A 43 -2.89 7.44 12.04
C ARG A 43 -2.06 7.22 13.30
N VAL A 44 -2.00 5.98 13.82
CA VAL A 44 -1.13 5.66 14.96
C VAL A 44 0.24 5.21 14.46
N PRO A 45 1.32 5.30 15.27
CA PRO A 45 2.68 4.99 14.83
C PRO A 45 2.81 3.61 14.16
N ARG A 46 2.05 2.63 14.65
CA ARG A 46 1.99 1.28 14.08
C ARG A 46 1.41 1.25 12.67
N GLY A 47 0.33 1.99 12.40
CA GLY A 47 -0.27 2.04 11.06
C GLY A 47 0.48 2.96 10.10
N GLU A 48 1.17 3.98 10.60
CA GLU A 48 2.08 4.79 9.78
C GLU A 48 3.24 3.95 9.25
N ALA A 49 3.77 3.02 10.04
CA ALA A 49 4.79 2.07 9.59
C ALA A 49 4.28 1.17 8.46
N ILE A 50 3.03 0.70 8.55
CA ILE A 50 2.37 -0.06 7.48
C ILE A 50 2.24 0.80 6.21
N LEU A 51 1.75 2.04 6.34
CA LEU A 51 1.61 2.96 5.21
C LEU A 51 2.95 3.27 4.54
N LYS A 52 4.01 3.47 5.32
CA LYS A 52 5.35 3.75 4.80
C LYS A 52 5.82 2.62 3.89
N ARG A 53 5.74 1.38 4.36
CA ARG A 53 6.13 0.19 3.59
C ARG A 53 5.29 0.01 2.33
N VAL A 54 3.97 0.17 2.44
CA VAL A 54 3.06 0.08 1.29
C VAL A 54 3.34 1.18 0.26
N ARG A 55 3.64 2.41 0.71
CA ARG A 55 4.02 3.51 -0.19
C ARG A 55 5.35 3.24 -0.88
N GLU A 56 6.37 2.80 -0.15
CA GLU A 56 7.67 2.42 -0.71
C GLU A 56 7.49 1.33 -1.77
N PHE A 57 6.71 0.29 -1.46
CA PHE A 57 6.37 -0.79 -2.41
C PHE A 57 5.63 -0.26 -3.64
N THR A 58 4.66 0.63 -3.47
CA THR A 58 3.89 1.20 -4.59
C THR A 58 4.76 2.11 -5.46
N GLN A 59 5.66 2.89 -4.86
CA GLN A 59 6.60 3.74 -5.59
C GLN A 59 7.66 2.91 -6.32
N GLN A 60 8.14 1.81 -5.73
CA GLN A 60 9.05 0.88 -6.39
C GLN A 60 8.38 0.09 -7.52
N ALA A 61 7.10 -0.24 -7.36
CA ALA A 61 6.28 -0.86 -8.41
C ALA A 61 5.90 0.12 -9.54
N MET A 62 6.11 1.43 -9.34
CA MET A 62 5.93 2.49 -10.34
C MET A 62 7.28 3.15 -10.69
N PRO A 63 8.15 2.50 -11.48
CA PRO A 63 9.24 3.23 -12.10
C PRO A 63 8.65 4.22 -13.13
N GLN A 64 8.72 5.51 -12.82
CA GLN A 64 8.81 6.61 -13.78
C GLN A 64 7.64 6.76 -14.79
N GLN A 65 6.51 7.34 -14.35
CA GLN A 65 5.68 8.18 -15.24
C GLN A 65 5.85 9.65 -14.84
N GLY A 66 7.07 10.15 -15.01
CA GLY A 66 7.43 11.56 -14.92
C GLY A 66 8.70 11.77 -15.72
N MET A 67 8.64 12.67 -16.71
CA MET A 67 9.68 12.99 -17.72
C MET A 67 9.76 12.07 -18.94
N SER A 68 8.78 12.17 -19.84
CA SER A 68 9.01 12.25 -21.30
C SER A 68 7.82 12.95 -21.95
N SER A 69 7.67 14.25 -21.70
CA SER A 69 7.06 15.14 -22.68
C SER A 69 8.23 15.92 -23.27
N ALA A 70 8.87 15.31 -24.25
CA ALA A 70 9.93 15.91 -25.05
C ALA A 70 9.41 16.05 -26.48
N LEU A 71 9.49 17.29 -26.96
CA LEU A 71 9.72 17.72 -28.35
C LEU A 71 8.61 17.41 -29.37
#